data_AF-A0A1R4KGT0-F1
#
_entry.id   AF-A0A1R4KGT0-F1
#
_cell.length_a   1.000
_cell.length_b   1.000
_cell.length_c   1.000
_cell.angle_alpha   90.00
_cell.angle_beta   90.00
_cell.angle_gamma   90.00
#
_symmetry.space_group_name_H-M   'P 1'
#
loop_
_entity.id
_entity.type
_entity.pdbx_description
1 polymer ?
#
loop_
_entity_poly.entity_id
_entity_poly.type
_entity_poly.pdbx_seq_one_letter_code
_entity_poly.pdbx_strand_id
1 'polypeptide(L)'
;MSMGKHGLSATEIGAPYGLNGRVTNRLLEAMGVIEESEYGGWKFTALGEKYGKVIDRDNGYGGYARRDWPTTYYDESILDELKITPDLIAQARAVDVARRTEQALKNAVDKEEAEAAFRAFQDQLAAENQAQNGQIDWVKVAAILGGIIVVVGGVVVVNKFGPDIKRKWTEVAAPRIAAAKRRLTRFAQVNSDAPLEQEDDAPPETRS
;
A
#
# COMPACT_ATOMS: atom_id res chain seq x y z
N MET A 1 28.12 19.90 -22.74
CA MET A 1 27.43 18.83 -21.99
C MET A 1 26.27 18.35 -22.85
N SER A 2 26.24 17.07 -23.23
CA SER A 2 25.16 16.50 -24.04
C SER A 2 23.94 16.30 -23.14
N MET A 3 22.93 17.19 -23.23
CA MET A 3 21.66 17.01 -22.56
C MET A 3 20.90 15.83 -23.19
N GLY A 4 20.28 14.99 -22.36
CA GLY A 4 19.73 13.71 -22.77
C GLY A 4 18.59 13.85 -23.80
N LYS A 5 18.40 12.80 -24.61
CA LYS A 5 17.37 12.66 -25.68
C LYS A 5 15.90 12.95 -25.28
N HIS A 6 15.62 13.34 -24.04
CA HIS A 6 14.27 13.36 -23.46
C HIS A 6 13.87 14.67 -22.73
N GLY A 7 14.69 15.72 -22.76
CA GLY A 7 14.41 16.99 -22.05
C GLY A 7 14.99 17.01 -20.62
N LEU A 8 14.80 18.12 -19.92
CA LEU A 8 15.30 18.35 -18.57
C LEU A 8 14.46 17.63 -17.52
N SER A 9 15.11 17.14 -16.47
CA SER A 9 14.46 16.72 -15.23
C SER A 9 14.36 17.87 -14.22
N ALA A 10 13.50 17.74 -13.20
CA ALA A 10 13.42 18.69 -12.10
C ALA A 10 14.77 18.87 -11.36
N THR A 11 15.63 17.85 -11.34
CA THR A 11 16.97 18.00 -10.75
C THR A 11 17.86 18.89 -11.62
N GLU A 12 17.80 18.74 -12.94
CA GLU A 12 18.58 19.54 -13.89
C GLU A 12 18.10 21.00 -13.90
N ILE A 13 16.79 21.25 -13.81
CA ILE A 13 16.24 22.61 -13.65
C ILE A 13 16.71 23.26 -12.36
N GLY A 14 16.78 22.50 -11.26
CA GLY A 14 17.16 23.01 -9.95
C GLY A 14 18.66 23.22 -9.75
N ALA A 15 19.49 22.50 -10.51
CA ALA A 15 20.93 22.46 -10.31
C ALA A 15 21.61 23.85 -10.37
N PRO A 16 21.29 24.75 -11.33
CA PRO A 16 21.82 26.11 -11.36
C PRO A 16 21.53 26.93 -10.09
N TYR A 17 20.49 26.58 -9.35
CA TYR A 17 20.03 27.26 -8.13
C TYR A 17 20.43 26.51 -6.85
N GLY A 18 21.23 25.43 -6.97
CA GLY A 18 21.61 24.59 -5.84
C GLY A 18 20.43 23.83 -5.22
N LEU A 19 19.40 23.51 -6.01
CA LEU A 19 18.22 22.79 -5.57
C LEU A 19 18.29 21.32 -5.98
N ASN A 20 17.79 20.44 -5.12
CA ASN A 20 17.52 19.05 -5.48
C ASN A 20 16.14 18.94 -6.14
N GLY A 21 15.91 17.85 -6.89
CA GLY A 21 14.66 17.67 -7.64
C GLY A 21 13.37 17.73 -6.78
N ARG A 22 13.43 17.41 -5.48
CA ARG A 22 12.25 17.50 -4.60
C ARG A 22 11.86 18.95 -4.34
N VAL A 23 12.84 19.78 -3.98
CA VAL A 23 12.62 21.22 -3.78
C VAL A 23 12.29 21.89 -5.12
N THR A 24 12.89 21.46 -6.23
CA THR A 24 12.53 21.96 -7.55
C THR A 24 11.09 21.64 -7.91
N ASN A 25 10.59 20.43 -7.60
CA ASN A 25 9.18 20.13 -7.83
C ASN A 25 8.25 21.04 -7.03
N ARG A 26 8.62 21.38 -5.79
CA ARG A 26 7.86 22.37 -4.99
C ARG A 26 7.91 23.77 -5.58
N LEU A 27 9.05 24.15 -6.14
CA LEU A 27 9.17 25.41 -6.87
C LEU A 27 8.25 25.43 -8.09
N LEU A 28 8.28 24.38 -8.91
CA LEU A 28 7.44 24.26 -10.10
C LEU A 28 5.94 24.18 -9.74
N GLU A 29 5.60 23.59 -8.60
CA GLU A 29 4.24 23.60 -8.04
C GLU A 29 3.81 25.01 -7.62
N ALA A 30 4.64 25.75 -6.89
CA ALA A 30 4.37 27.14 -6.51
C ALA A 30 4.20 28.07 -7.72
N MET A 31 4.87 27.74 -8.83
CA MET A 31 4.75 28.44 -10.11
C MET A 31 3.55 27.97 -10.95
N GLY A 32 2.77 27.00 -10.46
CA GLY A 32 1.58 26.47 -11.14
C GLY A 32 1.89 25.63 -12.37
N VAL A 33 3.12 25.13 -12.54
CA VAL A 33 3.55 24.30 -13.68
C VAL A 33 3.12 22.85 -13.46
N ILE A 34 3.28 22.36 -12.24
CA ILE A 34 2.88 21.01 -11.85
C ILE A 34 2.00 21.05 -10.61
N GLU A 35 1.30 19.95 -10.35
CA GLU A 35 0.51 19.75 -9.14
C GLU A 35 0.62 18.31 -8.67
N GLU A 36 0.30 18.05 -7.41
CA GLU A 36 0.23 16.69 -6.90
C GLU A 36 -0.92 15.92 -7.56
N SER A 37 -0.65 14.68 -7.97
CA SER A 37 -1.65 13.75 -8.45
C SER A 37 -2.38 13.08 -7.28
N GLU A 38 -3.68 12.80 -7.45
CA GLU A 38 -4.48 12.03 -6.49
C GLU A 38 -3.88 10.64 -6.22
N TYR A 39 -3.24 10.05 -7.22
CA TYR A 39 -2.58 8.73 -7.13
C TYR A 39 -1.14 8.81 -6.60
N GLY A 40 -0.71 9.99 -6.15
CA GLY A 40 0.66 10.28 -5.78
C GLY A 40 1.55 10.61 -6.99
N GLY A 41 2.61 11.37 -6.73
CA GLY A 41 3.49 11.90 -7.78
C GLY A 41 3.04 13.25 -8.32
N TRP A 42 3.61 13.64 -9.46
CA TRP A 42 3.42 14.96 -10.07
C TRP A 42 2.73 14.82 -11.42
N LYS A 43 1.78 15.71 -11.69
CA LYS A 43 1.18 15.89 -13.01
C LYS A 43 1.36 17.33 -13.49
N PHE A 44 1.36 17.52 -14.79
CA PHE A 44 1.38 18.86 -15.37
C PHE A 44 0.02 19.53 -15.23
N THR A 45 0.03 20.83 -14.97
CA THR A 45 -1.15 21.68 -15.16
C THR A 45 -1.26 22.07 -16.64
N ALA A 46 -2.36 22.74 -17.02
CA ALA A 46 -2.49 23.33 -18.35
C ALA A 46 -1.36 24.33 -18.71
N LEU A 47 -0.73 24.95 -17.70
CA LEU A 47 0.45 25.78 -17.91
C LEU A 47 1.68 24.90 -18.20
N GLY A 48 1.89 23.86 -17.40
CA GLY A 48 3.06 23.02 -17.52
C GLY A 48 3.10 22.11 -18.74
N GLU A 49 1.96 21.75 -19.31
CA GLU A 49 1.89 21.01 -20.58
C GLU A 49 2.54 21.77 -21.75
N LYS A 50 2.68 23.10 -21.65
CA LYS A 50 3.42 23.91 -22.63
C LYS A 50 4.93 23.70 -22.55
N TYR A 51 5.41 23.28 -21.39
CA TYR A 51 6.83 23.23 -21.04
C TYR A 51 7.33 21.81 -20.85
N GLY A 52 6.51 20.80 -21.07
CA GLY A 52 6.92 19.45 -20.74
C GLY A 52 5.90 18.40 -21.08
N LYS A 53 6.30 17.16 -20.84
CA LYS A 53 5.48 15.97 -21.05
C LYS A 53 5.80 14.91 -20.02
N VAL A 54 4.80 14.10 -19.71
CA VAL A 54 5.00 12.88 -18.92
C VAL A 54 5.47 11.78 -19.85
N ILE A 55 6.54 11.09 -19.45
CA ILE A 55 6.96 9.86 -20.09
C ILE A 55 6.71 8.73 -19.09
N ASP A 56 5.79 7.85 -19.45
CA ASP A 56 5.57 6.61 -18.71
C ASP A 56 6.72 5.66 -18.97
N ARG A 57 7.32 5.18 -17.89
CA ARG A 57 8.34 4.13 -17.92
C ARG A 57 7.77 2.89 -17.26
N ASP A 58 8.00 1.75 -17.88
CA ASP A 58 7.66 0.46 -17.33
C ASP A 58 8.90 -0.45 -17.25
N ASN A 59 8.84 -1.46 -16.38
CA ASN A 59 9.86 -2.51 -16.30
C ASN A 59 9.55 -3.71 -17.23
N GLY A 60 8.63 -3.55 -18.19
CA GLY A 60 8.13 -4.61 -19.05
C GLY A 60 7.35 -5.71 -18.31
N TYR A 61 6.83 -6.68 -19.08
CA TYR A 61 6.20 -7.90 -18.56
C TYR A 61 7.28 -8.94 -18.22
N GLY A 62 8.01 -8.74 -17.12
CA GLY A 62 9.09 -9.64 -16.71
C GLY A 62 9.29 -9.72 -15.19
N GLY A 63 8.52 -10.58 -14.51
CA GLY A 63 8.65 -10.85 -13.07
C GLY A 63 7.59 -10.21 -12.17
N TYR A 64 7.48 -10.71 -10.94
CA TYR A 64 6.37 -10.64 -9.96
C TYR A 64 5.70 -9.28 -9.64
N ALA A 65 6.11 -8.16 -10.26
CA ALA A 65 5.41 -6.89 -10.14
C ALA A 65 5.67 -6.02 -11.38
N ARG A 66 4.64 -5.85 -12.21
CA ARG A 66 4.61 -4.76 -13.19
C ARG A 66 4.62 -3.45 -12.42
N ARG A 67 5.57 -2.58 -12.75
CA ARG A 67 5.69 -1.27 -12.14
C ARG A 67 5.82 -0.25 -13.26
N ASP A 68 4.80 0.57 -13.37
CA ASP A 68 4.79 1.73 -14.24
C ASP A 68 5.09 2.95 -13.35
N TRP A 69 6.00 3.83 -13.77
CA TRP A 69 6.22 5.10 -13.10
C TRP A 69 6.28 6.26 -14.09
N PRO A 70 5.37 7.24 -13.98
CA PRO A 70 5.41 8.44 -14.79
C PRO A 70 6.62 9.28 -14.35
N THR A 71 7.36 9.81 -15.33
CA THR A 71 8.42 10.78 -15.09
C THR A 71 8.14 12.04 -15.89
N THR A 72 8.14 13.20 -15.22
CA THR A 72 7.98 14.50 -15.88
C THR A 72 9.32 14.94 -16.49
N TYR A 73 9.27 15.32 -17.77
CA TYR A 73 10.38 15.94 -18.47
C TYR A 73 9.94 17.30 -19.00
N TYR A 74 10.88 18.24 -19.01
CA TYR A 74 10.64 19.62 -19.37
C TYR A 74 11.47 20.01 -20.58
N ASP A 75 10.93 20.89 -21.41
CA ASP A 75 11.68 21.56 -22.46
C ASP A 75 12.69 22.54 -21.84
N GLU A 76 13.79 22.80 -22.54
CA GLU A 76 14.81 23.74 -22.07
C GLU A 76 14.27 25.18 -21.98
N SER A 77 13.25 25.53 -22.77
CA SER A 77 12.57 26.84 -22.72
C SER A 77 12.03 27.21 -21.35
N ILE A 78 11.76 26.22 -20.49
CA ILE A 78 11.29 26.44 -19.13
C ILE A 78 12.27 27.29 -18.30
N LEU A 79 13.57 27.20 -18.58
CA LEU A 79 14.61 27.94 -17.85
C LEU A 79 14.57 29.44 -18.16
N ASP A 80 14.17 29.80 -19.38
CA ASP A 80 14.11 31.18 -19.84
C ASP A 80 12.75 31.82 -19.56
N GLU A 81 11.66 31.04 -19.65
CA GLU A 81 10.29 31.54 -19.49
C GLU A 81 9.86 31.64 -18.02
N LEU A 82 10.36 30.74 -17.16
CA LEU A 82 10.04 30.77 -15.73
C LEU A 82 11.00 31.70 -14.99
N LYS A 83 10.46 32.84 -14.53
CA LYS A 83 11.20 33.79 -13.69
C LYS A 83 11.34 33.26 -12.26
N ILE A 84 12.36 32.44 -12.05
CA ILE A 84 12.71 31.92 -10.72
C ILE A 84 13.30 33.05 -9.88
N THR A 85 12.63 33.40 -8.78
CA THR A 85 13.07 34.42 -7.82
C THR A 85 13.57 33.79 -6.52
N PRO A 86 14.42 34.49 -5.75
CA PRO A 86 14.86 34.02 -4.42
C PRO A 86 13.68 33.73 -3.47
N ASP A 87 12.61 34.52 -3.54
CA ASP A 87 11.42 34.35 -2.69
C ASP A 87 10.69 33.04 -2.99
N LEU A 88 10.54 32.69 -4.27
CA LEU A 88 9.94 31.41 -4.68
C LEU A 88 10.79 30.22 -4.24
N ILE A 89 12.12 30.34 -4.30
CA ILE A 89 13.03 29.31 -3.80
C ILE A 89 12.89 29.15 -2.28
N ALA A 90 12.80 30.25 -1.53
CA ALA A 90 12.63 30.21 -0.09
C ALA A 90 11.29 29.56 0.30
N GLN A 91 10.21 29.91 -0.40
CA GLN A 91 8.90 29.30 -0.21
C GLN A 91 8.93 27.78 -0.48
N ALA A 92 9.52 27.35 -1.61
CA ALA A 92 9.63 25.94 -1.97
C ALA A 92 10.40 25.12 -0.92
N ARG A 93 11.48 25.68 -0.35
CA ARG A 93 12.24 25.06 0.73
C ARG A 93 11.42 24.95 2.01
N ALA A 94 10.68 26.00 2.39
CA ALA A 94 9.84 25.99 3.58
C ALA A 94 8.75 24.91 3.49
N VAL A 95 8.10 24.79 2.33
CA VAL A 95 7.09 23.76 2.08
C VAL A 95 7.69 22.35 2.15
N ASP A 96 8.87 22.13 1.56
CA ASP A 96 9.55 20.82 1.66
C ASP A 96 9.86 20.43 3.11
N VAL A 97 10.38 21.37 3.90
CA VAL A 97 10.69 21.14 5.32
C VAL A 97 9.41 20.81 6.10
N ALA A 98 8.35 21.61 5.95
CA ALA A 98 7.09 21.42 6.64
C ALA A 98 6.49 20.03 6.35
N ARG A 99 6.44 19.62 5.07
CA ARG A 99 5.93 18.30 4.68
C ARG A 99 6.80 17.18 5.22
N ARG A 100 8.13 17.33 5.24
CA ARG A 100 9.02 16.33 5.83
C ARG A 100 8.81 16.19 7.33
N THR A 101 8.58 17.29 8.03
CA THR A 101 8.26 17.24 9.46
C THR A 101 6.93 16.55 9.70
N GLU A 102 5.89 16.86 8.91
CA GLU A 102 4.59 16.20 9.01
C GLU A 102 4.67 14.69 8.72
N GLN A 103 5.38 14.30 7.67
CA GLN A 103 5.56 12.89 7.33
C GLN A 103 6.38 12.16 8.40
N ALA A 104 7.41 12.80 8.96
CA ALA A 104 8.19 12.21 10.04
C ALA A 104 7.35 11.99 11.29
N LEU A 105 6.44 12.92 11.61
CA LEU A 105 5.49 12.79 12.73
C LEU A 105 4.51 11.64 12.48
N LYS A 106 3.90 11.55 11.29
CA LYS A 106 3.03 10.43 10.90
C LYS A 106 3.75 9.09 11.01
N ASN A 107 4.94 8.99 10.44
CA ASN A 107 5.75 7.77 10.50
C ASN A 107 6.15 7.40 11.94
N ALA A 108 6.33 8.37 12.83
CA ALA A 108 6.64 8.12 14.23
C ALA A 108 5.43 7.50 14.96
N VAL A 109 4.22 8.04 14.72
CA VAL A 109 2.97 7.49 15.26
C VAL A 109 2.72 6.08 14.72
N ASP A 110 2.80 5.89 13.40
CA ASP A 110 2.61 4.58 12.77
C ASP A 110 3.62 3.55 13.31
N LYS A 111 4.85 3.99 13.61
CA LYS A 111 5.88 3.13 14.20
C LYS A 111 5.54 2.74 15.64
N GLU A 112 5.04 3.66 16.46
CA GLU A 112 4.62 3.33 17.83
C GLU A 112 3.47 2.32 17.84
N GLU A 113 2.47 2.52 16.97
CA GLU A 113 1.35 1.59 16.79
C GLU A 113 1.84 0.22 16.29
N ALA A 114 2.74 0.19 15.32
CA ALA A 114 3.35 -1.03 14.80
C ALA A 114 4.16 -1.78 15.88
N GLU A 115 4.94 -1.06 16.69
CA GLU A 115 5.71 -1.64 17.79
C GLU A 115 4.79 -2.16 18.91
N ALA A 116 3.72 -1.44 19.24
CA ALA A 116 2.72 -1.89 20.21
C ALA A 116 2.02 -3.16 19.74
N ALA A 117 1.58 -3.21 18.48
CA ALA A 117 0.98 -4.40 17.87
C ALA A 117 1.96 -5.59 17.86
N PHE A 118 3.24 -5.35 17.56
CA PHE A 118 4.27 -6.38 17.59
C PHE A 118 4.59 -6.89 19.00
N ARG A 119 4.57 -6.03 20.01
CA ARG A 119 4.74 -6.43 21.42
C ARG A 119 3.56 -7.30 21.89
N ALA A 120 2.32 -6.85 21.64
CA ALA A 120 1.13 -7.62 21.98
C ALA A 120 1.10 -9.01 21.32
N PHE A 121 1.64 -9.12 20.10
CA PHE A 121 1.83 -10.40 19.42
C PHE A 121 2.79 -11.34 20.16
N GLN A 122 3.96 -10.85 20.55
CA GLN A 122 4.95 -11.63 21.29
C GLN A 122 4.36 -12.14 22.60
N ASP A 123 3.61 -11.29 23.30
CA ASP A 123 2.97 -11.64 24.57
C ASP A 123 1.89 -12.73 24.40
N GLN A 124 1.04 -12.62 23.37
CA GLN A 124 0.06 -13.65 23.04
C GLN A 124 0.72 -14.98 22.68
N LEU A 125 1.79 -14.95 21.88
CA LEU A 125 2.49 -16.14 21.45
C LEU A 125 3.20 -16.84 22.63
N ALA A 126 3.78 -16.06 23.55
CA ALA A 126 4.36 -16.58 24.78
C ALA A 126 3.30 -17.19 25.71
N ALA A 127 2.16 -16.52 25.89
CA ALA A 127 1.04 -17.02 26.69
C ALA A 127 0.45 -18.32 26.11
N GLU A 128 0.30 -18.41 24.79
CA GLU A 128 -0.18 -19.61 24.12
C GLU A 128 0.82 -20.77 24.22
N ASN A 129 2.11 -20.50 24.05
CA ASN A 129 3.16 -21.50 24.25
C ASN A 129 3.16 -22.07 25.68
N GLN A 130 2.93 -21.21 26.68
CA GLN A 130 2.80 -21.64 28.08
C GLN A 130 1.50 -22.44 28.30
N ALA A 131 0.37 -21.98 27.77
CA ALA A 131 -0.93 -22.63 27.94
C ALA A 131 -0.99 -24.02 27.28
N GLN A 132 -0.23 -24.25 26.21
CA GLN A 132 -0.16 -25.53 25.51
C GLN A 132 1.07 -26.37 25.88
N ASN A 133 1.72 -26.12 27.03
CA ASN A 133 2.87 -26.90 27.51
C ASN A 133 3.99 -27.04 26.45
N GLY A 134 4.24 -25.98 25.67
CA GLY A 134 5.23 -25.96 24.58
C GLY A 134 4.75 -26.54 23.25
N GLN A 135 3.51 -27.03 23.15
CA GLN A 135 2.92 -27.53 21.91
C GLN A 135 2.20 -26.41 21.16
N ILE A 136 2.90 -25.70 20.26
CA ILE A 136 2.36 -24.50 19.60
C ILE A 136 1.25 -24.86 18.58
N ASP A 137 0.03 -24.34 18.75
CA ASP A 137 -1.04 -24.41 17.74
C ASP A 137 -0.82 -23.40 16.62
N TRP A 138 -0.15 -23.88 15.57
CA TRP A 138 0.18 -23.08 14.39
C TRP A 138 -1.02 -22.53 13.61
N VAL A 139 -2.23 -23.05 13.82
CA VAL A 139 -3.45 -22.51 13.19
C VAL A 139 -3.86 -21.20 13.85
N LYS A 140 -3.77 -21.11 15.17
CA LYS A 140 -4.04 -19.87 15.92
C LYS A 140 -2.95 -18.83 15.72
N VAL A 141 -1.68 -19.24 15.71
CA VAL A 141 -0.55 -18.35 15.37
C VAL A 141 -0.72 -17.72 13.99
N ALA A 142 -1.18 -18.48 12.99
CA ALA A 142 -1.44 -17.96 11.65
C ALA A 142 -2.62 -16.96 11.61
N ALA A 143 -3.66 -17.16 12.42
CA ALA A 143 -4.78 -16.22 12.53
C ALA A 143 -4.35 -14.89 13.16
N ILE A 144 -3.52 -14.94 14.20
CA ILE A 144 -2.98 -13.74 14.88
C ILE A 144 -2.02 -12.98 13.95
N LEU A 145 -1.12 -13.68 13.26
CA LEU A 145 -0.23 -13.10 12.25
C LEU A 145 -1.01 -12.46 11.09
N GLY A 146 -2.10 -13.08 10.66
CA GLY A 146 -3.02 -12.52 9.66
C GLY A 146 -3.60 -11.17 10.10
N GLY A 147 -3.99 -11.03 11.37
CA GLY A 147 -4.47 -9.77 11.93
C GLY A 147 -3.42 -8.66 11.89
N ILE A 148 -2.16 -8.96 12.23
CA ILE A 148 -1.05 -7.99 12.24
C ILE A 148 -0.67 -7.55 10.82
N ILE A 149 -0.67 -8.49 9.86
CA ILE A 149 -0.40 -8.16 8.45
C ILE A 149 -1.43 -7.16 7.91
N VAL A 150 -2.70 -7.30 8.31
CA VAL A 150 -3.79 -6.38 7.96
C VAL A 150 -3.62 -5.01 8.61
N VAL A 151 -3.12 -4.95 9.86
CA VAL A 151 -2.93 -3.69 10.60
C VAL A 151 -1.66 -2.93 10.18
N VAL A 152 -0.56 -3.63 9.87
CA VAL A 152 0.80 -3.03 9.75
C VAL A 152 1.37 -3.09 8.31
N GLY A 153 0.58 -3.48 7.31
CA GLY A 153 1.06 -3.50 5.92
C GLY A 153 2.21 -4.48 5.65
N GLY A 154 2.23 -5.62 6.35
CA GLY A 154 2.87 -6.89 5.96
C GLY A 154 4.39 -7.02 5.75
N VAL A 155 5.14 -5.96 5.45
CA VAL A 155 6.50 -6.12 4.88
C VAL A 155 7.54 -6.64 5.90
N VAL A 156 7.49 -6.18 7.16
CA VAL A 156 8.51 -6.51 8.17
C VAL A 156 8.36 -7.96 8.70
N VAL A 157 7.12 -8.44 8.82
CA VAL A 157 6.83 -9.78 9.38
C VAL A 157 7.20 -10.89 8.40
N VAL A 158 6.94 -10.68 7.10
CA VAL A 158 7.22 -11.66 6.04
C VAL A 158 8.72 -11.89 5.86
N ASN A 159 9.55 -10.86 5.94
CA ASN A 159 10.99 -10.98 5.70
C ASN A 159 11.74 -11.72 6.82
N LYS A 160 11.26 -11.63 8.07
CA LYS A 160 11.95 -12.23 9.23
C LYS A 160 11.49 -13.65 9.56
N PHE A 161 10.24 -13.98 9.27
CA PHE A 161 9.66 -15.29 9.59
C PHE A 161 9.28 -16.13 8.35
N GLY A 162 9.58 -15.62 7.15
CA GLY A 162 9.22 -16.22 5.86
C GLY A 162 9.55 -17.72 5.70
N PRO A 163 10.77 -18.21 5.95
CA PRO A 163 11.11 -19.60 5.62
C PRO A 163 10.44 -20.63 6.54
N ASP A 164 10.45 -20.42 7.86
CA ASP A 164 9.88 -21.36 8.82
C ASP A 164 8.34 -21.37 8.83
N ILE A 165 7.72 -20.19 8.68
CA ILE A 165 6.26 -20.09 8.55
C ILE A 165 5.80 -20.71 7.23
N LYS A 166 6.50 -20.47 6.11
CA LYS A 166 6.10 -21.03 4.82
C LYS A 166 6.13 -22.56 4.85
N ARG A 167 7.15 -23.16 5.47
CA ARG A 167 7.22 -24.63 5.65
C ARG A 167 6.05 -25.15 6.48
N LYS A 168 5.83 -24.58 7.68
CA LYS A 168 4.75 -25.01 8.58
C LYS A 168 3.34 -24.74 8.04
N TRP A 169 3.16 -23.65 7.28
CA TRP A 169 1.88 -23.30 6.65
C TRP A 169 1.50 -24.28 5.55
N THR A 170 2.48 -24.68 4.73
CA THR A 170 2.27 -25.66 3.66
C THR A 170 2.03 -27.07 4.23
N GLU A 171 2.74 -27.43 5.30
CA GLU A 171 2.65 -28.76 5.93
C GLU A 171 1.40 -28.93 6.81
N VAL A 172 0.97 -27.89 7.53
CA VAL A 172 0.00 -28.04 8.63
C VAL A 172 -1.26 -27.20 8.45
N ALA A 173 -1.12 -25.90 8.17
CA ALA A 173 -2.26 -24.97 8.18
C ALA A 173 -3.10 -25.08 6.90
N ALA A 174 -2.48 -25.07 5.72
CA ALA A 174 -3.14 -25.16 4.42
C ALA A 174 -4.04 -26.42 4.28
N PRO A 175 -3.59 -27.65 4.59
CA PRO A 175 -4.46 -28.83 4.48
C PRO A 175 -5.63 -28.82 5.48
N ARG A 176 -5.43 -28.28 6.69
CA ARG A 176 -6.49 -28.20 7.72
C ARG A 176 -7.55 -27.16 7.38
N ILE A 177 -7.15 -26.00 6.87
CA ILE A 177 -8.07 -24.96 6.40
C ILE A 177 -8.84 -25.45 5.16
N ALA A 178 -8.16 -26.15 4.24
CA ALA A 178 -8.83 -26.77 3.09
C ALA A 178 -9.83 -27.85 3.52
N ALA A 179 -9.50 -28.67 4.54
CA ALA A 179 -10.42 -29.65 5.11
C ALA A 179 -11.62 -29.00 5.82
N ALA A 180 -11.40 -27.90 6.55
CA ALA A 180 -12.48 -27.13 7.19
C ALA A 180 -13.41 -26.48 6.17
N LYS A 181 -12.86 -25.87 5.11
CA LYS A 181 -13.66 -25.34 3.98
C LYS A 181 -14.48 -26.44 3.30
N ARG A 182 -13.87 -27.62 3.05
CA ARG A 182 -14.59 -28.77 2.48
C ARG A 182 -15.72 -29.28 3.37
N ARG A 183 -15.57 -29.23 4.70
CA ARG A 183 -16.62 -29.57 5.66
C ARG A 183 -17.76 -28.54 5.62
N LEU A 184 -17.45 -27.25 5.60
CA LEU A 184 -18.45 -26.18 5.50
C LEU A 184 -19.24 -26.25 4.18
N THR A 185 -18.59 -26.46 3.05
CA THR A 185 -19.29 -26.65 1.76
C THR A 185 -20.13 -27.93 1.73
N ARG A 186 -19.67 -29.01 2.39
CA ARG A 186 -20.45 -30.26 2.48
C ARG A 186 -21.68 -30.11 3.38
N PHE A 187 -21.57 -29.38 4.49
CA PHE A 187 -22.71 -29.05 5.35
C PHE A 187 -23.71 -28.11 4.66
N ALA A 188 -23.22 -27.12 3.90
CA ALA A 188 -24.07 -26.25 3.10
C ALA A 188 -24.85 -27.02 2.02
N GLN A 189 -24.23 -28.04 1.41
CA GLN A 189 -24.85 -28.88 0.38
C GLN A 189 -25.84 -29.91 0.94
N VAL A 190 -25.61 -30.45 2.15
CA VAL A 190 -26.55 -31.38 2.81
C VAL A 190 -27.80 -30.67 3.32
N ASN A 191 -27.70 -29.41 3.75
CA ASN A 191 -28.87 -28.62 4.17
C ASN A 191 -29.72 -28.10 3.00
N SER A 192 -29.20 -28.04 1.78
CA SER A 192 -29.98 -27.68 0.58
C SER A 192 -30.80 -28.84 0.00
N ASP A 193 -30.53 -30.09 0.41
CA ASP A 193 -31.23 -31.30 -0.06
C ASP A 193 -32.23 -31.86 0.96
N ALA A 194 -32.50 -31.17 2.07
CA ALA A 194 -33.52 -31.58 3.03
C ALA A 194 -34.93 -31.40 2.41
N PRO A 195 -35.78 -32.45 2.34
CA PRO A 195 -37.12 -32.32 1.79
C PRO A 195 -37.97 -31.41 2.68
N LEU A 196 -38.65 -30.43 2.06
CA LEU A 196 -39.65 -29.62 2.72
C LEU A 196 -40.82 -30.52 3.14
N GLU A 197 -40.95 -30.79 4.43
CA GLU A 197 -42.17 -31.38 5.00
C GLU A 197 -43.34 -30.43 4.67
N GLN A 198 -44.31 -30.94 3.90
CA GLN A 198 -45.59 -30.29 3.69
C GLN A 198 -46.41 -30.40 4.97
N GLU A 199 -46.56 -29.29 5.70
CA GLU A 199 -47.65 -29.11 6.66
C GLU A 199 -48.93 -28.85 5.88
N ASP A 200 -49.80 -29.85 5.83
CA ASP A 200 -51.18 -29.74 5.36
C ASP A 200 -52.07 -30.16 6.54
N ASP A 201 -52.74 -29.20 7.18
CA ASP A 201 -53.93 -29.46 8.00
C ASP A 201 -54.70 -28.16 8.28
N ALA A 202 -55.75 -27.92 7.49
CA ALA A 202 -56.87 -27.04 7.85
C ALA A 202 -58.11 -27.93 8.08
N PRO A 203 -58.85 -27.77 9.19
CA PRO A 203 -59.93 -28.70 9.55
C PRO A 203 -61.23 -28.43 8.77
N PRO A 204 -62.07 -29.46 8.53
CA PRO A 204 -63.28 -29.32 7.74
C PRO A 204 -64.43 -28.68 8.53
N GLU A 205 -65.09 -27.71 7.89
CA GLU A 205 -66.37 -27.14 8.33
C GLU A 205 -67.48 -28.20 8.31
N THR A 206 -68.16 -28.38 9.45
CA THR A 206 -69.41 -29.14 9.54
C THR A 206 -70.60 -28.24 9.20
N ARG A 207 -71.38 -28.63 8.19
CA ARG A 207 -72.72 -28.12 7.91
C ARG A 207 -73.74 -28.62 8.92
N SER A 208 -74.62 -27.73 9.38
CA SER A 208 -76.07 -27.92 9.51
C SER A 208 -76.76 -26.58 9.54
#